data_AF-A0A8S0H496-F1
#
_entry.id   AF-A0A8S0H496-F1
#
_cell.length_a   1.000
_cell.length_b   1.000
_cell.length_c   1.000
_cell.angle_alpha   90.00
_cell.angle_beta   90.00
_cell.angle_gamma   90.00
#
_symmetry.space_group_name_H-M   'P 1'
#
loop_
_entity.id
_entity.type
_entity.pdbx_description
1 polymer ?
#
loop_
_entity_poly.entity_id
_entity_poly.type
_entity_poly.pdbx_seq_one_letter_code
_entity_poly.pdbx_strand_id
1 'polypeptide(L)' 'MFNAAEKEGLMILQAGPDVVRFAPSLVVEDADIDQGLDRFERAVAKLTQA' A
#
# COMPACT_ATOMS: atom_id res chain seq x y z
N MET A 1 9.56 -0.62 -2.39
CA MET A 1 8.17 -0.48 -1.91
C MET A 1 7.20 -1.43 -2.60
N PHE A 2 6.99 -1.35 -3.92
CA PHE A 2 6.04 -2.17 -4.69
C PHE A 2 6.07 -3.67 -4.36
N ASN A 3 7.24 -4.29 -4.43
CA ASN A 3 7.41 -5.72 -4.14
C ASN A 3 7.06 -6.10 -2.69
N ALA A 4 7.14 -5.16 -1.74
CA ALA A 4 6.77 -5.41 -0.35
C ALA A 4 5.25 -5.32 -0.17
N ALA A 5 4.60 -4.32 -0.79
CA ALA A 5 3.14 -4.17 -0.79
C ALA A 5 2.45 -5.36 -1.48
N GLU A 6 3.00 -5.83 -2.60
CA GLU A 6 2.47 -6.99 -3.33
C GLU A 6 2.46 -8.25 -2.46
N LYS A 7 3.52 -8.48 -1.68
CA LYS A 7 3.60 -9.60 -0.73
C LYS A 7 2.58 -9.51 0.41
N GLU A 8 2.14 -8.30 0.75
CA GLU A 8 1.04 -8.07 1.71
C GLU A 8 -0.34 -8.11 1.04
N GLY A 9 -0.42 -8.43 -0.26
CA GLY A 9 -1.66 -8.45 -1.01
C GLY A 9 -2.25 -7.06 -1.24
N LEU A 10 -1.41 -6.03 -1.33
CA LEU A 10 -1.81 -4.65 -1.61
C LEU A 10 -1.24 -4.18 -2.94
N MET A 11 -2.13 -3.75 -3.83
CA MET A 11 -1.76 -3.11 -5.10
C MET A 11 -1.64 -1.60 -4.92
N ILE A 12 -0.53 -1.01 -5.39
CA ILE A 12 -0.24 0.42 -5.33
C ILE A 12 0.40 0.90 -6.64
N LEU A 13 0.38 2.22 -6.89
CA LEU A 13 0.97 2.84 -8.08
C LEU A 13 2.23 3.63 -7.73
N GLN A 14 3.18 3.68 -8.66
CA GLN A 14 4.32 4.61 -8.60
C GLN A 14 4.01 5.87 -9.39
N ALA A 15 4.36 7.04 -8.85
CA ALA A 15 4.22 8.32 -9.53
C ALA A 15 5.54 9.11 -9.51
N GLY A 16 6.66 8.41 -9.72
CA GLY A 16 8.03 8.93 -9.61
C GLY A 16 8.87 8.14 -8.60
N PRO A 17 10.18 8.41 -8.50
CA PRO A 17 11.07 7.67 -7.61
C PRO A 17 10.65 7.78 -6.14
N ASP A 18 10.17 8.94 -5.72
CA ASP A 18 9.89 9.28 -4.32
C ASP A 18 8.39 9.35 -3.98
N VAL A 19 7.50 9.01 -4.92
CA VAL A 19 6.05 9.17 -4.74
C VAL A 19 5.32 7.85 -4.94
N VAL A 20 4.65 7.41 -3.86
CA VAL A 20 3.67 6.33 -3.89
C VAL A 20 2.28 6.94 -4.04
N ARG A 21 1.50 6.43 -4.99
CA ARG A 21 0.15 6.91 -5.29
C ARG A 21 -0.89 5.82 -5.04
N PHE A 22 -1.97 6.21 -4.36
CA PHE A 22 -3.18 5.42 -4.21
C PHE A 22 -4.27 5.99 -5.11
N ALA A 23 -4.93 5.11 -5.87
CA ALA A 23 -6.07 5.45 -6.70
C ALA A 23 -7.10 4.30 -6.63
N PRO A 24 -7.75 4.11 -5.46
CA PRO A 24 -8.75 3.06 -5.29
C PRO A 24 -10.07 3.40 -6.00
N SER A 25 -11.02 2.47 -5.95
CA SER A 25 -12.41 2.71 -6.39
C SER A 25 -13.04 3.88 -5.62
N LEU A 26 -13.89 4.66 -6.28
CA LEU A 26 -14.66 5.75 -5.64
C LEU A 26 -15.76 5.25 -4.71
N VAL A 27 -16.09 3.95 -4.79
CA VAL A 27 -17.12 3.29 -3.97
C VAL A 27 -16.50 2.18 -3.13
N VAL A 28 -15.21 2.29 -2.80
CA VAL A 28 -14.54 1.36 -1.88
C VAL A 28 -15.18 1.46 -0.49
N GLU A 29 -15.36 0.32 0.18
CA GLU A 29 -15.91 0.27 1.54
C GLU A 29 -14.86 0.71 2.56
N ASP A 30 -15.28 1.35 3.66
CA ASP A 30 -14.36 1.83 4.70
C ASP A 30 -13.49 0.70 5.27
N ALA A 31 -14.07 -0.49 5.43
CA ALA A 31 -13.33 -1.66 5.92
C ALA A 31 -12.19 -2.09 4.98
N ASP A 32 -12.37 -1.95 3.66
CA ASP A 32 -11.32 -2.25 2.69
C ASP A 32 -10.23 -1.17 2.69
N ILE A 33 -10.59 0.09 2.98
CA ILE A 33 -9.62 1.17 3.17
C ILE A 33 -8.73 0.86 4.37
N ASP A 34 -9.34 0.56 5.53
CA ASP A 34 -8.62 0.24 6.76
C ASP A 34 -7.70 -0.97 6.55
N GLN A 35 -8.23 -2.06 5.98
CA GLN A 35 -7.44 -3.25 5.71
C GLN A 35 -6.30 -2.98 4.73
N GLY A 36 -6.53 -2.14 3.71
CA GLY A 36 -5.52 -1.74 2.74
C GLY A 36 -4.38 -0.94 3.39
N LEU A 37 -4.71 -0.03 4.29
CA LEU A 37 -3.73 0.76 5.04
C LEU A 37 -2.95 -0.08 6.05
N ASP A 38 -3.59 -1.04 6.72
CA ASP A 38 -2.91 -2.00 7.60
C ASP A 38 -1.88 -2.84 6.83
N ARG A 39 -2.24 -3.29 5.62
CA ARG A 39 -1.31 -4.01 4.71
C ARG A 39 -0.15 -3.10 4.31
N PHE A 40 -0.43 -1.83 4.04
CA PHE A 40 0.59 -0.85 3.68
C PHE A 40 1.58 -0.63 4.83
N GLU A 41 1.11 -0.47 6.07
CA GLU A 41 1.96 -0.30 7.25
C GLU A 41 2.91 -1.48 7.43
N ARG A 42 2.41 -2.72 7.32
CA ARG A 42 3.26 -3.93 7.37
C ARG A 42 4.30 -3.96 6.26
N ALA A 43 3.94 -3.56 5.04
CA ALA A 43 4.88 -3.49 3.93
C ALA A 43 5.98 -2.44 4.15
N VAL A 44 5.64 -1.27 4.71
CA VAL A 44 6.62 -0.23 5.06
C VAL A 44 7.54 -0.72 6.17
N ALA A 45 7.01 -1.32 7.23
CA ALA A 45 7.79 -1.82 8.36
C ALA A 45 8.87 -2.82 7.89
N LYS A 46 8.55 -3.70 6.92
CA LYS A 46 9.52 -4.65 6.33
C LYS A 46 10.67 -3.99 5.56
N LEU A 47 10.52 -2.74 5.14
CA LEU A 47 11.54 -2.00 4.41
C LEU A 47 12.38 -1.09 5.33
N THR A 48 11.80 -0.66 6.46
CA THR A 48 12.46 0.26 7.41
C THR A 48 13.14 -0.47 8.57
N GLN A 49 12.82 -1.73 8.84
CA GLN A 49 13.48 -2.57 9.85
C GLN A 49 14.86 -3.10 9.40
N ALA A 50 15.76 -2.20 9.00
CA ALA A 50 17.18 -2.49 8.80
C ALA A 50 17.97 -2.32 10.10
#